data_AF-A0A919ZYI3-F1
#
_entry.id   AF-A0A919ZYI3-F1
#
_cell.length_a   1.000
_cell.length_b   1.000
_cell.length_c   1.000
_cell.angle_alpha   90.00
_cell.angle_beta   90.00
_cell.angle_gamma   90.00
#
_symmetry.space_group_name_H-M   'P 1'
#
loop_
_entity.id
_entity.type
_entity.pdbx_description
1 polymer ?
#
loop_
_entity_poly.entity_id
_entity_poly.type
_entity_poly.pdbx_seq_one_letter_code
_entity_poly.pdbx_strand_id
1 'polypeptide(L)'
;MQYKTKSKAQPTKMHKVINEILKSDGLNFHITQNIDGLHKDENIASEKIIELHGNIFQAECLSCKKSFNTESFYESVVKTKVILFALMQKRFCESRHNFFWAKSKSFCFKSSKVCGRKL
;
A
#
# COMPACT_ATOMS: atom_id res chain seq x y z
N MET A 1 16.86 -15.19 -9.28
CA MET A 1 16.45 -13.95 -8.61
C MET A 1 15.38 -14.25 -7.57
N GLN A 2 15.75 -14.34 -6.29
CA GLN A 2 14.78 -14.45 -5.18
C GLN A 2 14.29 -13.04 -4.85
N TYR A 3 13.03 -12.74 -5.14
CA TYR A 3 12.41 -11.49 -4.69
C TYR A 3 12.16 -11.59 -3.18
N LYS A 4 13.04 -11.00 -2.37
CA LYS A 4 12.77 -10.79 -0.94
C LYS A 4 11.77 -9.65 -0.81
N THR A 5 10.63 -9.96 -0.21
CA THR A 5 9.40 -9.14 -0.10
C THR A 5 9.49 -8.01 0.93
N LYS A 6 10.57 -7.96 1.71
CA LYS A 6 11.04 -6.73 2.35
C LYS A 6 12.17 -6.13 1.51
N SER A 7 11.93 -4.96 0.95
CA SER A 7 13.00 -4.09 0.48
C SER A 7 14.07 -4.01 1.56
N LYS A 8 15.35 -4.20 1.21
CA LYS A 8 16.47 -3.98 2.14
C LYS A 8 16.63 -2.50 2.52
N ALA A 9 15.86 -1.60 1.90
CA ALA A 9 15.90 -0.18 2.17
C ALA A 9 15.62 0.09 3.66
N GLN A 10 16.42 0.97 4.24
CA GLN A 10 16.31 1.37 5.63
C GLN A 10 15.78 2.81 5.71
N PRO A 11 15.06 3.17 6.78
CA PRO A 11 14.67 4.56 7.02
C PRO A 11 15.90 5.47 7.01
N THR A 12 15.84 6.53 6.20
CA THR A 12 16.88 7.56 6.17
C THR A 12 16.86 8.41 7.44
N LYS A 13 17.88 9.27 7.63
CA LYS A 13 17.92 10.21 8.75
C LYS A 13 16.65 11.08 8.84
N MET A 14 16.11 11.51 7.70
CA MET A 14 14.88 12.31 7.64
C MET A 14 13.68 11.56 8.22
N HIS A 15 13.51 10.26 7.88
CA HIS A 15 12.44 9.44 8.43
C HIS A 15 12.52 9.37 9.97
N LYS A 16 13.72 9.18 10.51
CA LYS A 16 13.95 9.12 11.96
C LYS A 16 13.60 10.43 12.66
N VAL A 17 14.03 11.57 12.11
CA VAL A 17 13.72 12.90 12.66
C VAL A 17 12.22 13.16 12.66
N ILE A 18 11.51 12.84 11.56
CA ILE A 18 10.05 12.96 11.51
C ILE A 18 9.40 12.09 12.59
N ASN A 19 9.88 10.87 12.77
CA ASN A 19 9.36 9.97 13.81
C ASN A 19 9.58 10.53 15.22
N GLU A 20 10.72 11.15 15.49
CA GLU A 20 10.98 11.83 16.77
C GLU A 20 9.98 12.98 17.01
N ILE A 21 9.69 13.79 15.98
CA ILE A 21 8.70 14.89 16.04
C ILE A 21 7.28 14.37 16.28
N LEU A 22 6.91 13.24 15.68
CA LEU A 22 5.60 12.62 15.90
C LEU A 22 5.46 11.97 17.28
N LYS A 23 6.58 11.59 17.91
CA LYS A 23 6.63 11.01 19.26
C LYS A 23 6.60 12.10 20.35
N SER A 24 7.17 13.27 20.09
CA SER A 24 7.28 14.34 21.09
C SER A 24 5.97 15.09 21.36
N ASP A 25 5.05 15.14 20.39
CA ASP A 25 3.78 15.86 20.53
C ASP A 25 2.59 15.03 19.99
N GLY A 26 1.49 15.04 20.74
CA GLY A 26 0.23 14.39 20.41
C GLY A 26 -0.44 14.94 19.14
N LEU A 27 -0.14 16.19 18.76
CA LEU A 27 -0.89 16.92 17.73
C LEU A 27 -0.23 16.90 16.33
N ASN A 28 0.99 16.39 16.21
CA ASN A 28 1.70 16.36 14.93
C ASN A 28 1.24 15.19 14.04
N PHE A 29 1.12 15.47 12.74
CA PHE A 29 0.79 14.50 11.69
C PHE A 29 1.83 14.58 10.57
N HIS A 30 2.15 13.43 9.98
CA HIS A 30 3.02 13.33 8.82
C HIS A 30 2.22 12.93 7.58
N ILE A 31 2.13 13.84 6.62
CA ILE A 31 1.50 13.61 5.32
C ILE A 31 2.61 13.32 4.30
N THR A 32 2.49 12.22 3.56
CA THR A 32 3.50 11.80 2.58
C THR A 32 2.88 11.30 1.28
N GLN A 33 3.59 11.55 0.18
CA GLN A 33 3.29 11.00 -1.15
C GLN A 33 4.08 9.73 -1.44
N ASN A 34 5.06 9.39 -0.58
CA ASN A 34 5.90 8.23 -0.78
C ASN A 34 5.12 6.94 -0.50
N ILE A 35 5.28 5.95 -1.38
CA ILE A 35 4.65 4.63 -1.26
C ILE A 35 5.58 3.57 -0.63
N ASP A 36 6.82 3.96 -0.29
CA ASP A 36 7.86 3.08 0.24
C ASP A 36 7.55 2.47 1.62
N GLY A 37 6.68 3.14 2.39
CA GLY A 37 6.33 2.84 3.77
C GLY A 37 7.49 2.82 4.77
N LEU A 38 8.64 3.44 4.44
CA LEU A 38 9.80 3.59 5.34
C LEU A 38 9.58 4.63 6.44
N HIS A 39 8.52 5.43 6.30
CA HIS A 39 8.11 6.47 7.23
C HIS A 39 7.25 5.94 8.38
N LYS A 40 6.94 4.63 8.42
CA LYS A 40 6.24 3.98 9.54
C LYS A 40 7.23 3.49 10.59
N ASP A 41 6.94 3.78 11.84
CA ASP A 41 7.61 3.25 13.02
C ASP A 41 6.55 2.55 13.87
N GLU A 42 6.85 1.36 14.38
CA GLU A 42 5.91 0.55 15.17
C GLU A 42 5.48 1.25 16.47
N ASN A 43 6.26 2.23 16.94
CA ASN A 43 5.96 3.02 18.14
C ASN A 43 5.18 4.30 17.85
N ILE A 44 4.71 4.51 16.62
CA ILE A 44 3.89 5.66 16.24
C ILE A 44 2.49 5.17 15.87
N ALA A 45 1.49 5.81 16.45
CA ALA A 45 0.09 5.54 16.15
C ALA A 45 -0.18 5.73 14.63
N SER A 46 -0.84 4.76 14.02
CA SER A 46 -0.99 4.70 12.55
C SER A 46 -1.77 5.89 11.98
N GLU A 47 -2.59 6.54 12.80
CA GLU A 47 -3.43 7.69 12.49
C GLU A 47 -2.60 8.97 12.32
N LYS A 48 -1.40 9.03 12.93
CA LYS A 48 -0.47 10.15 12.76
C LYS A 48 0.20 10.17 11.39
N ILE A 49 0.07 9.10 10.61
CA ILE A 49 0.70 8.96 9.28
C ILE A 49 -0.37 8.87 8.19
N ILE A 50 -0.30 9.83 7.28
CA ILE A 50 -1.26 10.03 6.21
C ILE A 50 -0.55 9.80 4.87
N GLU A 51 -0.72 8.60 4.33
CA GLU A 51 -0.19 8.19 3.02
C GLU A 51 -1.16 8.59 1.91
N LEU A 52 -0.86 9.66 1.17
CA LEU A 52 -1.71 10.18 0.10
C LEU A 52 -1.88 9.19 -1.06
N HIS A 53 -0.87 8.36 -1.30
CA HIS A 53 -0.86 7.37 -2.38
C HIS A 53 -1.02 5.92 -1.90
N GLY A 54 -1.30 5.72 -0.60
CA GLY A 54 -1.19 4.41 0.03
C GLY A 54 0.26 3.91 0.10
N ASN A 55 0.45 2.59 0.17
CA ASN A 55 1.78 1.97 0.19
C ASN A 55 1.84 0.68 -0.63
N ILE A 56 3.06 0.22 -0.90
CA ILE A 56 3.32 -0.98 -1.70
C ILE A 56 3.07 -2.30 -0.95
N PHE A 57 2.78 -2.26 0.35
CA PHE A 57 2.71 -3.46 1.20
C PHE A 57 1.40 -4.24 1.08
N GLN A 58 0.37 -3.62 0.52
CA GLN A 58 -0.96 -4.22 0.37
C GLN A 58 -1.49 -4.04 -1.05
N ALA A 59 -2.16 -5.08 -1.55
CA ALA A 59 -2.87 -5.06 -2.82
C ALA A 59 -4.32 -5.55 -2.65
N GLU A 60 -5.28 -4.96 -3.34
CA GLU A 60 -6.70 -5.34 -3.31
C GLU A 60 -7.21 -5.59 -4.74
N CYS A 61 -7.94 -6.69 -4.92
CA CYS A 61 -8.62 -6.94 -6.18
C CYS A 61 -9.89 -6.09 -6.28
N LEU A 62 -9.97 -5.21 -7.28
CA LEU A 62 -11.15 -4.36 -7.53
C LEU A 62 -12.43 -5.15 -7.87
N SER A 63 -12.30 -6.42 -8.25
CA SER A 63 -13.44 -7.24 -8.71
C SER A 63 -14.04 -8.12 -7.61
N CYS A 64 -13.21 -8.72 -6.74
CA CYS A 64 -13.68 -9.58 -5.64
C CYS A 64 -13.35 -9.02 -4.25
N LYS A 65 -12.68 -7.87 -4.16
CA LYS A 65 -12.30 -7.21 -2.90
C LYS A 65 -11.37 -8.03 -1.99
N LYS A 66 -10.75 -9.09 -2.55
CA LYS A 66 -9.74 -9.86 -1.84
C LYS A 66 -8.46 -9.04 -1.69
N SER A 67 -7.98 -8.93 -0.46
CA SER A 67 -6.71 -8.27 -0.12
C SER A 67 -5.57 -9.25 -0.05
N PHE A 68 -4.38 -8.76 -0.39
CA PHE A 68 -3.13 -9.50 -0.49
C PHE A 68 -2.05 -8.64 0.14
N ASN A 69 -1.12 -9.26 0.87
CA ASN A 69 0.18 -8.61 1.08
C ASN A 69 1.00 -8.67 -0.21
N THR A 70 2.05 -7.85 -0.33
CA THR A 70 2.88 -7.79 -1.56
C THR A 70 3.43 -9.15 -1.98
N GLU A 71 3.82 -9.98 -1.02
CA GLU A 71 4.37 -11.32 -1.26
C GLU A 71 3.35 -12.24 -1.92
N SER A 72 2.22 -12.44 -1.26
CA SER A 72 1.11 -13.24 -1.78
C SER A 72 0.58 -12.69 -3.10
N PHE A 73 0.57 -11.37 -3.29
CA PHE A 73 0.21 -10.74 -4.55
C PHE A 73 1.19 -11.09 -5.68
N TYR A 74 2.50 -10.97 -5.42
CA TYR A 74 3.55 -11.28 -6.40
C TYR A 74 3.50 -12.76 -6.81
N GLU A 75 3.34 -13.66 -5.85
CA GLU A 75 3.21 -15.09 -6.11
C GLU A 75 1.93 -15.43 -6.87
N SER A 76 0.79 -14.87 -6.44
CA SER A 76 -0.52 -15.19 -7.01
C SER A 76 -0.72 -14.63 -8.42
N VAL A 77 -0.13 -13.47 -8.73
CA VAL A 77 -0.48 -12.70 -9.93
C VAL A 77 0.69 -12.49 -10.88
N VAL A 78 1.88 -12.14 -10.39
CA VAL A 78 3.04 -11.83 -11.25
C VAL A 78 3.73 -13.11 -11.73
N LYS A 79 4.02 -14.04 -10.81
CA LYS A 79 4.72 -15.31 -11.13
C LYS A 79 3.91 -16.22 -12.05
N THR A 80 2.58 -16.16 -11.97
CA THR A 80 1.68 -17.03 -12.74
C THR A 80 1.42 -16.55 -14.18
N LYS A 81 2.19 -15.58 -14.70
CA LYS A 81 2.03 -14.97 -16.04
C LYS A 81 0.59 -14.50 -16.32
N VAL A 82 -0.12 -14.02 -15.31
CA VAL A 82 -1.37 -13.29 -15.55
C VAL A 82 -0.96 -11.96 -16.16
N ILE A 83 -1.37 -11.69 -17.40
CA ILE A 83 -1.22 -10.38 -18.03
C ILE A 83 -2.04 -9.40 -17.19
N LEU A 84 -1.37 -8.80 -16.20
CA LEU A 84 -1.85 -7.62 -15.52
C LEU A 84 -1.81 -6.51 -16.55
N PHE A 85 -2.96 -6.14 -17.10
CA PHE A 85 -3.19 -4.72 -17.33
C PHE A 85 -3.21 -4.08 -15.93
N ALA A 86 -2.01 -3.88 -15.36
CA ALA A 86 -1.79 -2.94 -14.27
C ALA A 86 -2.01 -1.57 -14.89
N LEU A 87 -3.27 -1.21 -15.05
CA LEU A 87 -3.62 0.18 -15.24
C LEU A 87 -3.14 0.86 -13.96
N MET A 88 -1.95 1.47 -14.00
CA MET A 88 -1.59 2.61 -13.15
C MET A 88 -2.50 3.81 -13.46
N GLN A 89 -3.80 3.56 -13.65
CA GLN A 89 -4.80 4.60 -13.68
C GLN A 89 -5.02 4.96 -12.23
N LYS A 90 -4.58 6.18 -11.87
CA LYS A 90 -5.08 7.19 -10.92
C LYS A 90 -6.41 6.95 -10.15
N ARG A 91 -6.82 5.72 -9.94
CA ARG A 91 -8.04 5.29 -9.25
C ARG A 91 -7.59 4.42 -8.10
N PHE A 92 -7.41 5.10 -6.98
CA PHE A 92 -7.53 4.51 -5.65
C PHE A 92 -8.68 3.49 -5.63
N CYS A 93 -8.58 2.46 -4.79
CA CYS A 93 -9.70 1.56 -4.50
C CYS A 93 -10.83 2.36 -3.84
N GLU A 94 -11.62 3.07 -4.64
CA GLU A 94 -12.82 3.75 -4.20
C GLU A 94 -13.86 2.67 -3.89
N SER A 95 -13.98 2.38 -2.59
CA SER A 95 -15.30 2.09 -2.04
C SER A 95 -16.13 3.35 -2.29
N ARG A 96 -17.24 3.19 -3.02
CA ARG A 96 -18.20 4.28 -3.28
C ARG A 96 -18.48 4.99 -1.96
N HIS A 97 -18.14 6.28 -1.88
CA HIS A 97 -18.77 7.37 -1.13
C HIS A 97 -17.77 8.52 -0.94
N ASN A 98 -18.06 9.63 -1.64
CA ASN A 98 -17.67 11.02 -1.41
C ASN A 98 -16.20 11.35 -1.06
N PHE A 99 -15.59 12.11 -1.98
CA PHE A 99 -14.39 12.93 -1.82
C PHE A 99 -14.20 13.53 -0.41
N PHE A 100 -13.45 12.84 0.45
CA PHE A 100 -12.45 13.36 1.39
C PHE A 100 -11.80 12.13 2.05
N TRP A 101 -10.59 11.74 1.61
CA TRP A 101 -9.77 10.66 2.16
C TRP A 101 -10.30 9.22 1.97
N ALA A 102 -9.94 8.60 0.83
CA ALA A 102 -10.19 7.18 0.58
C ALA A 102 -9.55 6.29 1.65
N LYS A 103 -10.37 5.46 2.31
CA LYS A 103 -9.97 4.57 3.43
C LYS A 103 -9.06 3.40 3.04
N SER A 104 -8.95 3.08 1.75
CA SER A 104 -8.17 1.94 1.25
C SER A 104 -6.80 2.42 0.74
N LYS A 105 -5.76 2.26 1.56
CA LYS A 105 -4.35 2.63 1.29
C LYS A 105 -3.60 1.52 0.51
N SER A 106 -4.29 0.77 -0.34
CA SER A 106 -3.75 -0.43 -1.01
C SER A 106 -3.59 -0.22 -2.52
N PHE A 107 -2.61 -0.89 -3.10
CA PHE A 107 -2.46 -1.04 -4.55
C PHE A 107 -3.65 -1.82 -5.13
N CYS A 108 -4.20 -1.45 -6.28
CA CYS A 108 -5.43 -2.05 -6.79
C CYS A 108 -5.24 -2.74 -8.15
N PHE A 109 -5.87 -3.90 -8.35
CA PHE A 109 -5.77 -4.66 -9.59
C PHE A 109 -7.06 -5.40 -9.95
N LYS A 110 -7.18 -5.92 -11.18
CA LYS A 110 -8.27 -6.82 -11.59
C LYS A 110 -7.69 -8.14 -12.10
N SER A 111 -8.27 -9.27 -11.69
CA SER A 111 -7.87 -10.60 -12.17
C SER A 111 -9.03 -11.59 -12.04
N SER A 112 -9.47 -12.17 -13.16
CA SER A 112 -10.50 -13.23 -13.20
C SER A 112 -10.07 -14.47 -12.44
N LYS A 113 -8.78 -14.85 -12.56
CA LYS A 113 -8.15 -15.96 -11.85
C LYS A 113 -8.23 -15.78 -10.33
N VAL A 114 -7.92 -14.59 -9.83
CA VAL A 114 -8.05 -14.27 -8.39
C VAL A 114 -9.51 -14.30 -7.92
N CYS A 115 -10.44 -13.91 -8.79
CA CYS A 115 -11.87 -13.96 -8.49
C CYS A 115 -12.47 -15.37 -8.56
N GLY A 116 -11.70 -16.39 -8.95
CA GLY A 116 -12.23 -17.74 -9.18
C GLY A 116 -13.18 -17.84 -10.38
N ARG A 117 -13.23 -16.82 -11.26
CA ARG A 117 -14.05 -16.85 -12.47
C ARG A 117 -13.27 -17.60 -13.55
N LYS A 118 -13.82 -18.72 -14.05
CA LYS A 118 -13.33 -19.33 -15.29
C LYS A 118 -13.47 -18.29 -16.41
N LEU A 119 -12.40 -18.08 -17.17
CA LEU A 119 -12.41 -17.29 -18.40
C LEU A 119 -13.36 -17.94 -19.41
#